data_AF-A0A1L1WLP3-F1
#
_entry.id   AF-A0A1L1WLP3-F1
#
_cell.length_a   1.000
_cell.length_b   1.000
_cell.length_c   1.000
_cell.angle_alpha   90.00
_cell.angle_beta   90.00
_cell.angle_gamma   90.00
#
_symmetry.space_group_name_H-M   'P 1'
#
loop_
_entity.id
_entity.type
_entity.pdbx_description
1 polymer ?
#
loop_
_entity_poly.entity_id
_entity_poly.type
_entity_poly.pdbx_seq_one_letter_code
_entity_poly.pdbx_strand_id
1 'polypeptide(L)'
;WHLQAWNSGTCLFMIWTAIGCLNYFINSIIWHGNAIDWAPIWCDISTRLTVGLAVAIPAAALCIHRRLYKIATVQTVSISRAEKRKAVIVDLSIGLGIPCLQMILQVIVLGHRYDIWEDVGCLPMTSNTPPAYPLTLLWPLAIALASAVYCILTLRAFIKRRSQFRELLSSNSSLTMNRYLRLMMLA
;
A
#
# COMPACT_ATOMS: atom_id res chain seq x y z
N TRP A 1 4.88 7.13 -17.31
CA TRP A 1 3.44 7.33 -17.04
C TRP A 1 3.09 7.48 -15.56
N HIS A 2 3.29 6.49 -14.67
CA HIS A 2 2.96 6.63 -13.23
C HIS A 2 3.81 7.65 -12.44
N LEU A 3 5.12 7.77 -12.74
CA LEU A 3 6.00 8.82 -12.19
C LEU A 3 5.64 10.23 -12.71
N GLN A 4 5.22 10.33 -13.96
CA GLN A 4 4.73 11.58 -14.58
C GLN A 4 3.40 12.04 -13.97
N ALA A 5 2.56 11.09 -13.53
CA ALA A 5 1.32 11.36 -12.80
C ALA A 5 1.53 11.58 -11.29
N TRP A 6 2.78 11.68 -10.80
CA TRP A 6 3.10 11.86 -9.37
C TRP A 6 2.53 10.76 -8.46
N ASN A 7 2.31 9.55 -8.99
CA ASN A 7 1.59 8.49 -8.29
C ASN A 7 2.52 7.60 -7.47
N SER A 8 3.16 8.22 -6.48
CA SER A 8 4.07 7.60 -5.49
C SER A 8 3.48 6.34 -4.87
N GLY A 9 2.22 6.38 -4.42
CA GLY A 9 1.55 5.23 -3.80
C GLY A 9 1.47 4.00 -4.71
N THR A 10 1.10 4.18 -5.98
CA THR A 10 1.06 3.06 -6.94
C THR A 10 2.45 2.56 -7.31
N CYS A 11 3.44 3.44 -7.46
CA CYS A 11 4.82 3.03 -7.67
C CYS A 11 5.35 2.18 -6.51
N LEU A 12 5.12 2.62 -5.27
CA LEU A 12 5.50 1.87 -4.07
C LEU A 12 4.80 0.51 -4.03
N PHE A 13 3.50 0.46 -4.31
CA PHE A 13 2.75 -0.80 -4.35
C PHE A 13 3.33 -1.78 -5.37
N MET A 14 3.63 -1.32 -6.59
CA MET A 14 4.23 -2.16 -7.64
C MET A 14 5.62 -2.66 -7.24
N ILE A 15 6.47 -1.79 -6.71
CA ILE A 15 7.83 -2.14 -6.28
C ILE A 15 7.79 -3.17 -5.15
N TRP A 16 7.01 -2.92 -4.10
CA TRP A 16 6.89 -3.86 -2.97
C TRP A 16 6.30 -5.20 -3.40
N THR A 17 5.26 -5.19 -4.23
CA THR A 17 4.67 -6.43 -4.76
C THR A 17 5.69 -7.22 -5.59
N ALA A 18 6.43 -6.54 -6.48
CA ALA A 18 7.45 -7.19 -7.29
C ALA A 18 8.57 -7.81 -6.44
N ILE A 19 9.03 -7.08 -5.42
CA ILE A 19 10.03 -7.57 -4.46
C ILE A 19 9.49 -8.81 -3.71
N GLY A 20 8.23 -8.79 -3.29
CA GLY A 20 7.59 -9.93 -2.63
C GLY A 20 7.47 -11.15 -3.54
N CYS A 21 7.01 -10.97 -4.77
CA CYS A 21 6.93 -12.06 -5.75
C CYS A 21 8.31 -12.67 -6.02
N LEU A 22 9.35 -11.85 -6.14
CA LEU A 22 10.73 -12.33 -6.32
C LEU A 22 11.20 -13.13 -5.10
N ASN A 23 10.89 -12.66 -3.89
CA ASN A 23 11.24 -13.36 -2.65
C ASN A 23 10.61 -14.76 -2.61
N TYR A 24 9.30 -14.85 -2.81
CA TYR A 24 8.58 -16.13 -2.81
C TYR A 24 9.04 -17.05 -3.95
N PHE A 25 9.35 -16.50 -5.13
CA PHE A 25 9.88 -17.27 -6.25
C PHE A 25 11.23 -17.92 -5.92
N ILE A 26 12.17 -17.17 -5.34
CA ILE A 26 13.47 -17.70 -4.94
C ILE A 26 13.32 -18.73 -3.83
N ASN A 27 12.46 -18.47 -2.82
CA ASN A 27 12.19 -19.43 -1.76
C ASN A 27 11.63 -20.76 -2.30
N SER A 28 10.69 -20.71 -3.24
CA SER A 28 10.11 -21.92 -3.85
C SER A 28 11.14 -22.73 -4.65
N ILE A 29 12.14 -22.09 -5.27
CA ILE A 29 13.19 -22.80 -6.02
C ILE A 29 14.18 -23.48 -5.08
N ILE A 30 14.65 -22.77 -4.05
CA ILE A 30 15.72 -23.28 -3.17
C ILE A 30 15.19 -24.41 -2.28
N TRP A 31 13.98 -24.28 -1.76
CA TRP A 31 13.37 -25.23 -0.81
C TRP A 31 12.38 -26.21 -1.45
N HIS A 32 12.46 -26.40 -2.76
CA HIS A 32 11.67 -27.44 -3.45
C HIS A 32 12.07 -28.83 -2.95
N GLY A 33 11.14 -29.55 -2.32
CA GLY A 33 11.32 -30.90 -1.78
C GLY A 33 12.41 -31.02 -0.71
N ASN A 34 12.74 -29.93 -0.01
CA ASN A 34 13.67 -29.96 1.11
C ASN A 34 13.46 -28.79 2.09
N ALA A 35 13.85 -28.99 3.35
CA ALA A 35 13.83 -27.97 4.42
C ALA A 35 15.21 -27.74 5.05
N ILE A 36 16.28 -28.00 4.29
CA ILE A 36 17.67 -27.88 4.77
C ILE A 36 18.11 -26.42 4.63
N ASP A 37 18.89 -25.92 5.59
CA ASP A 37 19.43 -24.56 5.56
C ASP A 37 20.68 -24.44 4.68
N TRP A 38 20.47 -24.44 3.35
CA TRP A 38 21.55 -24.27 2.36
C TRP A 38 22.05 -22.83 2.23
N ALA A 39 21.20 -21.85 2.58
CA ALA A 39 21.42 -20.44 2.31
C ALA A 39 20.98 -19.55 3.49
N PRO A 40 21.69 -19.58 4.63
CA PRO A 40 21.30 -18.88 5.85
C PRO A 40 21.23 -17.34 5.68
N ILE A 41 22.16 -16.78 4.88
CA ILE A 41 22.19 -15.35 4.55
C ILE A 41 20.94 -14.94 3.76
N TRP A 42 20.46 -15.80 2.87
CA TRP A 42 19.23 -15.56 2.13
C TRP A 42 18.02 -15.58 3.05
N CYS A 43 17.93 -16.56 3.96
CA CYS A 43 16.84 -16.63 4.93
C CYS A 43 16.75 -15.38 5.83
N ASP A 44 17.90 -14.84 6.28
CA ASP A 44 17.89 -13.59 7.05
C ASP A 44 17.28 -12.42 6.27
N ILE A 45 17.59 -12.30 4.98
CA ILE A 45 17.04 -11.24 4.13
C ILE A 45 15.56 -11.49 3.84
N SER A 46 15.23 -12.71 3.40
CA SER A 46 13.88 -13.14 3.01
C SER A 46 12.87 -12.96 4.14
N THR A 47 13.22 -13.35 5.37
CA THR A 47 12.31 -13.23 6.53
C THR A 47 12.05 -11.78 6.92
N ARG A 48 13.07 -10.93 6.92
CA ARG A 48 12.92 -9.48 7.16
C ARG A 48 12.07 -8.81 6.10
N LEU A 49 12.29 -9.20 4.86
CA LEU A 49 11.52 -8.70 3.73
C LEU A 49 10.05 -9.12 3.84
N THR A 50 9.75 -10.37 4.19
CA THR A 50 8.38 -10.86 4.43
C THR A 50 7.65 -10.05 5.50
N VAL A 51 8.33 -9.73 6.61
CA VAL A 51 7.78 -8.85 7.66
C VAL A 51 7.50 -7.45 7.13
N GLY A 52 8.44 -6.87 6.38
CA GLY A 52 8.26 -5.56 5.77
C GLY A 52 7.08 -5.53 4.79
N LEU A 53 6.94 -6.55 3.94
CA LEU A 53 5.88 -6.67 2.94
C LEU A 53 4.48 -6.71 3.55
N ALA A 54 4.32 -7.40 4.68
CA ALA A 54 3.05 -7.50 5.40
C ALA A 54 2.48 -6.13 5.79
N VAL A 55 3.34 -5.11 5.95
CA VAL A 55 2.95 -3.74 6.31
C VAL A 55 3.09 -2.78 5.13
N ALA A 56 4.06 -3.00 4.24
CA ALA A 56 4.33 -2.13 3.09
C ALA A 56 3.21 -2.12 2.06
N ILE A 57 2.65 -3.29 1.74
CA ILE A 57 1.56 -3.44 0.78
C ILE A 57 0.30 -2.68 1.25
N PRO A 58 -0.21 -2.90 2.49
CA PRO A 58 -1.36 -2.13 2.97
C PRO A 58 -1.02 -0.64 3.16
N ALA A 59 0.21 -0.27 3.54
CA ALA A 59 0.62 1.13 3.64
C ALA A 59 0.63 1.83 2.26
N ALA A 60 1.08 1.16 1.21
CA ALA A 60 1.02 1.67 -0.15
C ALA A 60 -0.44 1.79 -0.64
N ALA A 61 -1.30 0.81 -0.31
CA ALA A 61 -2.73 0.89 -0.59
C ALA A 61 -3.40 2.08 0.11
N LEU A 62 -3.06 2.35 1.39
CA LEU A 62 -3.51 3.54 2.12
C LEU A 62 -3.14 4.84 1.38
N CYS A 63 -1.92 4.94 0.87
CA CYS A 63 -1.48 6.11 0.10
C CYS A 63 -2.31 6.31 -1.17
N ILE A 64 -2.63 5.21 -1.87
CA ILE A 64 -3.51 5.24 -3.05
C ILE A 64 -4.92 5.72 -2.67
N HIS A 65 -5.53 5.17 -1.61
CA HIS A 65 -6.85 5.58 -1.14
C HIS A 65 -6.88 7.04 -0.69
N ARG A 66 -5.86 7.50 0.03
CA ARG A 66 -5.72 8.90 0.46
C ARG A 66 -5.64 9.86 -0.72
N ARG A 67 -4.90 9.47 -1.78
CA ARG A 67 -4.84 10.26 -3.01
C ARG A 67 -6.20 10.28 -3.72
N LEU A 68 -6.86 9.13 -3.83
CA LEU A 68 -8.17 9.04 -4.47
C LEU A 68 -9.22 9.88 -3.73
N TYR A 69 -9.19 9.85 -2.39
CA TYR A 69 -10.01 10.72 -1.55
C TYR A 69 -9.77 12.20 -1.87
N LYS A 70 -8.51 12.63 -1.91
CA LYS A 70 -8.17 14.03 -2.27
C LYS A 70 -8.69 14.40 -3.65
N ILE A 71 -8.56 13.53 -4.65
CA ILE A 71 -9.10 13.79 -6.00
C ILE A 71 -10.64 13.90 -5.96
N ALA A 72 -11.29 13.05 -5.17
CA ALA A 72 -12.74 13.03 -4.99
C ALA A 72 -13.26 14.22 -4.18
N THR A 73 -12.44 14.94 -3.41
CA THR A 73 -12.85 16.11 -2.62
C THR A 73 -12.35 17.45 -3.16
N VAL A 74 -11.23 17.50 -3.89
CA VAL A 74 -10.65 18.73 -4.45
C VAL A 74 -11.60 19.38 -5.45
N GLN A 75 -12.06 20.60 -5.13
CA GLN A 75 -12.91 21.44 -5.99
C GLN A 75 -12.11 22.48 -6.78
N THR A 76 -10.82 22.65 -6.48
CA THR A 76 -9.96 23.69 -7.05
C THR A 76 -9.12 23.17 -8.22
N VAL A 77 -9.11 23.90 -9.33
CA VAL A 77 -8.46 23.53 -10.60
C VAL A 77 -6.92 23.53 -10.52
N SER A 78 -6.31 24.23 -9.56
CA SER A 78 -4.86 24.38 -9.45
C SER A 78 -4.30 23.80 -8.13
N ILE A 79 -3.60 22.66 -8.22
CA ILE A 79 -2.74 22.17 -7.13
C ILE A 79 -1.33 22.70 -7.35
N SER A 80 -0.79 23.45 -6.39
CA SER A 80 0.57 23.99 -6.46
C SER A 80 1.63 22.88 -6.48
N ARG A 81 2.79 23.14 -7.08
CA ARG A 81 3.93 22.19 -7.08
C ARG A 81 4.40 21.84 -5.68
N ALA A 82 4.35 22.80 -4.75
CA ALA A 82 4.73 22.60 -3.35
C ALA A 82 3.81 21.57 -2.66
N GLU A 83 2.50 21.67 -2.87
CA GLU A 83 1.53 20.72 -2.30
C GLU A 83 1.67 19.32 -2.89
N LYS A 84 2.00 19.20 -4.18
CA LYS A 84 2.34 17.90 -4.81
C LYS A 84 3.60 17.27 -4.18
N ARG A 85 4.64 18.07 -3.93
CA ARG A 85 5.88 17.58 -3.31
C ARG A 85 5.65 17.12 -1.87
N LYS A 86 4.89 17.89 -1.08
CA LYS A 86 4.49 17.49 0.27
C LYS A 86 3.71 16.17 0.25
N ALA A 87 2.77 16.00 -0.68
CA ALA A 87 2.01 14.76 -0.79
C ALA A 87 2.93 13.55 -1.04
N VAL A 88 3.88 13.66 -1.97
CA VAL A 88 4.85 12.58 -2.24
C VAL A 88 5.75 12.28 -1.05
N ILE A 89 6.25 13.30 -0.34
CA ILE A 89 7.06 13.09 0.86
C ILE A 89 6.27 12.32 1.91
N VAL A 90 4.99 12.68 2.12
CA VAL A 90 4.15 11.95 3.07
C VAL A 90 3.92 10.52 2.60
N ASP A 91 3.61 10.29 1.33
CA ASP A 91 3.38 8.93 0.82
C ASP A 91 4.65 8.06 0.90
N LEU A 92 5.83 8.63 0.64
CA LEU A 92 7.12 7.95 0.82
C LEU A 92 7.38 7.66 2.31
N SER A 93 7.09 8.61 3.20
CA SER A 93 7.27 8.40 4.64
C SER A 93 6.37 7.29 5.18
N ILE A 94 5.14 7.16 4.66
CA ILE A 94 4.20 6.11 5.05
C ILE A 94 4.63 4.77 4.44
N GLY A 95 4.86 4.73 3.12
CA GLY A 95 5.11 3.48 2.38
C GLY A 95 6.53 2.93 2.49
N LEU A 96 7.49 3.69 3.03
CA LEU A 96 8.86 3.22 3.33
C LEU A 96 9.17 3.30 4.83
N GLY A 97 8.75 4.37 5.51
CA GLY A 97 9.05 4.55 6.93
C GLY A 97 8.39 3.52 7.83
N ILE A 98 7.11 3.20 7.62
CA ILE A 98 6.42 2.20 8.44
C ILE A 98 7.02 0.80 8.25
N PRO A 99 7.25 0.29 7.01
CA PRO A 99 7.92 -1.00 6.83
C PRO A 99 9.32 -1.07 7.44
N CYS A 100 10.12 -0.01 7.28
CA CYS A 100 11.46 0.05 7.89
C CYS A 100 11.39 0.00 9.42
N LEU A 101 10.48 0.78 10.03
CA LEU A 101 10.27 0.75 11.48
C LEU A 101 9.82 -0.64 11.94
N GLN A 102 8.89 -1.27 11.23
CA GLN A 102 8.42 -2.62 11.53
C GLN A 102 9.55 -3.65 11.50
N MET A 103 10.41 -3.62 10.48
CA MET A 103 11.53 -4.55 10.36
C MET A 103 12.52 -4.44 11.54
N ILE A 104 12.68 -3.22 12.09
CA ILE A 104 13.50 -2.95 13.28
C ILE A 104 12.79 -3.43 14.54
N LEU A 105 11.51 -3.08 14.73
CA LEU A 105 10.73 -3.48 15.91
C LEU A 105 10.59 -5.00 16.03
N GLN A 106 10.50 -5.71 14.90
CA GLN A 106 10.46 -7.16 14.84
C GLN A 106 11.68 -7.83 15.52
N VAL A 107 12.85 -7.17 15.56
CA VAL A 107 14.05 -7.70 16.25
C VAL A 107 13.76 -7.97 17.74
N ILE A 108 12.92 -7.15 18.37
CA ILE A 108 12.65 -7.19 19.82
C ILE A 108 11.81 -8.43 20.19
N VAL A 109 10.93 -8.87 19.30
CA VAL A 109 9.95 -9.95 19.53
C VAL A 109 10.29 -11.23 18.76
N LEU A 110 11.52 -11.31 18.25
CA LEU A 110 12.02 -12.46 17.51
C LEU A 110 12.19 -13.64 18.48
N GLY A 111 11.60 -14.80 18.18
CA GLY A 111 11.74 -16.00 18.99
C GLY A 111 12.99 -16.79 18.66
N HIS A 112 13.09 -17.17 17.38
CA HIS A 112 14.25 -17.78 16.78
C HIS A 112 14.49 -17.14 15.41
N ARG A 113 15.66 -17.40 14.83
CA ARG A 113 16.19 -16.65 13.68
C ARG A 113 15.22 -16.64 12.49
N TYR A 114 14.76 -17.82 12.09
CA TYR A 114 13.75 -18.07 11.04
C TYR A 114 13.35 -19.55 11.09
N ASP A 115 12.17 -19.86 10.55
CA ASP A 115 11.77 -21.24 10.23
C ASP A 115 11.97 -21.51 8.75
N ILE A 116 12.27 -22.76 8.41
CA ILE A 116 12.29 -23.22 7.03
C ILE A 116 11.18 -24.26 6.88
N TRP A 117 10.25 -23.98 5.97
CA TRP A 117 9.17 -24.90 5.63
C TRP A 117 9.44 -25.50 4.26
N GLU A 118 9.28 -26.81 4.14
CA GLU A 118 9.40 -27.52 2.86
C GLU A 118 8.45 -26.88 1.83
N ASP A 119 8.94 -26.68 0.60
CA ASP A 119 8.26 -26.05 -0.54
C ASP A 119 7.85 -24.57 -0.38
N VAL A 120 7.96 -24.00 0.82
CA VAL A 120 7.63 -22.60 1.12
C VAL A 120 8.89 -21.75 1.30
N GLY A 121 9.93 -22.31 1.93
CA GLY A 121 11.19 -21.66 2.27
C GLY A 121 11.17 -20.92 3.61
N CYS A 122 11.93 -19.83 3.70
CA CYS A 122 12.18 -19.15 4.97
C CYS A 122 11.00 -18.28 5.43
N LEU A 123 10.55 -18.49 6.67
CA LEU A 123 9.46 -17.76 7.31
C LEU A 123 9.93 -17.06 8.58
N PRO A 124 9.49 -15.82 8.83
CA PRO A 124 9.79 -15.13 10.08
C PRO A 124 9.00 -15.76 11.23
N MET A 125 9.69 -16.08 12.33
CA MET A 125 9.03 -16.48 13.57
C MET A 125 8.84 -15.26 14.48
N THR A 126 7.62 -15.07 14.98
CA THR A 126 7.34 -14.11 16.05
C THR A 126 7.04 -14.88 17.34
N SER A 127 7.77 -14.60 18.41
CA SER A 127 7.50 -15.19 19.71
C SER A 127 6.14 -14.74 20.24
N ASN A 128 5.32 -15.68 20.72
CA ASN A 128 4.02 -15.36 21.32
C ASN A 128 4.16 -14.75 22.71
N THR A 129 4.62 -13.50 22.75
CA THR A 129 4.81 -12.71 23.95
C THR A 129 3.86 -11.52 23.94
N PRO A 130 3.39 -11.04 25.10
CA PRO A 130 2.55 -9.84 25.18
C PRO A 130 3.03 -8.64 24.33
N PRO A 131 4.34 -8.31 24.24
CA PRO A 131 4.81 -7.22 23.38
C PRO A 131 4.66 -7.48 21.87
N ALA A 132 4.54 -8.72 21.40
CA ALA A 132 4.38 -9.01 19.97
C ALA A 132 3.06 -8.45 19.40
N TYR A 133 1.99 -8.43 20.20
CA TYR A 133 0.69 -7.92 19.77
C TYR A 133 0.74 -6.43 19.35
N PRO A 134 1.16 -5.49 20.22
CA PRO A 134 1.22 -4.08 19.85
C PRO A 134 2.36 -3.76 18.88
N LEU A 135 3.48 -4.50 18.94
CA LEU A 135 4.66 -4.18 18.14
C LEU A 135 4.60 -4.71 16.70
N THR A 136 3.97 -5.85 16.46
CA THR A 136 3.98 -6.47 15.12
C THR A 136 2.59 -6.75 14.57
N LEU A 137 1.70 -7.41 15.32
CA LEU A 137 0.39 -7.84 14.81
C LEU A 137 -0.61 -6.68 14.61
N LEU A 138 -0.55 -5.64 15.45
CA LEU A 138 -1.52 -4.55 15.42
C LEU A 138 -1.37 -3.64 14.18
N TRP A 139 -0.15 -3.48 13.65
CA TRP A 139 0.15 -2.52 12.59
C TRP A 139 -0.58 -2.80 11.27
N PRO A 140 -0.55 -4.02 10.70
CA PRO A 140 -1.32 -4.34 9.50
C PRO A 140 -2.81 -4.03 9.67
N LEU A 141 -3.39 -4.38 10.83
CA LEU A 141 -4.80 -4.14 11.12
C LEU A 141 -5.13 -2.65 11.20
N ALA A 142 -4.30 -1.87 11.89
CA ALA A 142 -4.49 -0.42 12.01
C ALA A 142 -4.44 0.26 10.64
N ILE A 143 -3.50 -0.14 9.76
CA ILE A 143 -3.38 0.42 8.41
C ILE A 143 -4.53 -0.04 7.51
N ALA A 144 -4.99 -1.28 7.65
CA ALA A 144 -6.15 -1.80 6.92
C ALA A 144 -7.43 -1.05 7.31
N LEU A 145 -7.66 -0.81 8.60
CA LEU A 145 -8.79 -0.02 9.10
C LEU A 145 -8.74 1.43 8.58
N ALA A 146 -7.57 2.07 8.65
CA ALA A 146 -7.38 3.40 8.07
C ALA A 146 -7.68 3.43 6.57
N SER A 147 -7.25 2.40 5.84
CA SER A 147 -7.52 2.25 4.40
C SER A 147 -9.01 2.09 4.11
N ALA A 148 -9.72 1.28 4.91
CA ALA A 148 -11.16 1.08 4.79
C ALA A 148 -11.93 2.39 5.02
N VAL A 149 -11.54 3.18 6.04
CA VAL A 149 -12.13 4.50 6.30
C VAL A 149 -11.95 5.43 5.10
N TYR A 150 -10.73 5.54 4.56
CA TYR A 150 -10.50 6.37 3.36
C TYR A 150 -11.28 5.87 2.15
N CYS A 151 -11.41 4.56 1.97
CA CYS A 151 -12.21 3.98 0.88
C CYS A 151 -13.69 4.39 1.00
N ILE A 152 -14.28 4.27 2.19
CA ILE A 152 -15.68 4.68 2.46
C ILE A 152 -15.86 6.18 2.21
N LEU A 153 -14.95 7.01 2.71
CA LEU A 153 -15.00 8.47 2.52
C LEU A 153 -14.89 8.85 1.04
N THR A 154 -14.02 8.16 0.31
CA THR A 154 -13.85 8.34 -1.14
C THR A 154 -15.11 7.99 -1.89
N LEU A 155 -15.70 6.82 -1.61
CA LEU A 155 -16.94 6.38 -2.23
C LEU A 155 -18.09 7.35 -1.96
N ARG A 156 -18.22 7.83 -0.70
CA ARG A 156 -19.21 8.84 -0.33
C ARG A 156 -19.01 10.16 -1.11
N ALA A 157 -17.78 10.62 -1.24
CA ALA A 157 -17.46 11.83 -2.01
C ALA A 157 -17.81 11.67 -3.50
N PHE A 158 -17.51 10.51 -4.10
CA PHE A 158 -17.87 10.20 -5.48
C PHE A 158 -19.39 10.14 -5.69
N ILE A 159 -20.13 9.47 -4.80
CA ILE A 159 -21.60 9.39 -4.89
C ILE A 159 -22.22 10.78 -4.77
N LYS A 160 -21.77 11.60 -3.81
CA LYS A 160 -22.25 12.98 -3.62
C LYS A 160 -21.97 13.85 -4.85
N ARG A 161 -20.78 13.73 -5.46
CA ARG A 161 -20.48 14.45 -6.70
C ARG A 161 -21.34 14.00 -7.87
N ARG A 162 -21.62 12.71 -7.97
CA ARG A 162 -22.49 12.16 -9.02
C ARG A 162 -23.93 12.65 -8.88
N SER A 163 -24.45 12.78 -7.65
CA SER A 163 -25.80 13.33 -7.43
C SER A 163 -25.87 14.82 -7.77
N GLN A 164 -24.90 15.63 -7.31
CA GLN A 164 -24.80 17.06 -7.65
C GLN A 164 -24.67 17.29 -9.16
N PHE A 165 -23.88 16.46 -9.84
CA PHE A 165 -23.76 16.52 -11.30
C PHE A 165 -25.08 16.15 -11.99
N ARG A 166 -25.79 15.13 -11.51
CA ARG A 166 -27.10 14.73 -12.06
C ARG A 166 -28.15 15.82 -11.89
N GLU A 167 -28.15 16.53 -10.75
CA GLU A 167 -29.01 17.69 -10.51
C GLU A 167 -28.71 18.82 -11.51
N LEU A 168 -27.44 19.19 -11.70
CA LEU A 168 -27.02 20.21 -12.68
C LEU A 168 -27.37 19.83 -14.13
N LEU A 169 -27.31 18.54 -14.46
CA LEU A 169 -27.72 18.03 -15.77
C LEU A 169 -29.25 18.08 -15.95
N SER A 170 -30.00 17.81 -14.89
CA SER A 170 -31.46 17.90 -14.91
C SER A 170 -31.97 19.34 -14.98
N SER A 171 -31.20 20.31 -14.45
CA SER A 171 -31.52 21.73 -14.54
C SER A 171 -31.10 22.37 -15.87
N ASN A 172 -30.22 21.73 -16.65
CA ASN A 172 -29.73 22.23 -17.94
C ASN A 172 -29.92 21.16 -19.04
N SER A 173 -31.03 21.24 -19.76
CA SER A 173 -31.39 20.31 -20.86
C SER A 173 -30.41 20.30 -22.05
N SER A 174 -29.45 21.24 -22.12
CA SER A 174 -28.51 21.38 -23.23
C SER A 174 -27.14 20.71 -23.02
N LEU A 175 -26.83 20.24 -21.81
CA LEU A 175 -25.53 19.62 -21.48
C LEU A 175 -25.70 18.11 -21.26
N THR A 176 -25.34 17.30 -22.26
CA THR A 176 -25.39 15.83 -22.18
C THR A 176 -24.13 15.26 -21.53
N MET A 177 -24.26 14.20 -20.71
CA MET A 177 -23.17 13.52 -19.98
C MET A 177 -21.99 13.10 -20.88
N ASN A 178 -22.24 12.75 -22.15
CA ASN A 178 -21.21 12.40 -23.13
C ASN A 178 -20.37 13.60 -23.60
N ARG A 179 -20.92 14.82 -23.63
CA ARG A 179 -20.19 16.04 -24.04
C ARG A 179 -19.20 16.48 -22.96
N TYR A 180 -19.60 16.39 -21.69
CA TYR A 180 -18.72 16.73 -20.58
C TYR A 180 -17.61 15.68 -20.36
N LEU A 181 -17.89 14.38 -20.47
CA LEU A 181 -16.84 13.34 -20.43
C LEU A 181 -15.81 13.52 -21.55
N ARG A 182 -16.25 13.95 -22.74
CA ARG A 182 -15.33 14.35 -23.82
C ARG A 182 -14.48 15.56 -23.45
N LEU A 183 -15.07 16.60 -22.85
CA LEU A 183 -14.34 17.79 -22.38
C LEU A 183 -13.36 17.46 -21.25
N MET A 184 -13.72 16.56 -20.33
CA MET A 184 -12.85 16.08 -19.24
C MET A 184 -11.71 15.18 -19.74
N MET A 185 -11.91 14.45 -20.84
CA MET A 185 -10.86 13.64 -21.48
C MET A 185 -9.94 14.49 -22.37
N LEU A 186 -10.38 15.69 -22.77
CA LEU A 186 -9.60 16.66 -23.56
C LEU A 186 -8.77 17.61 -22.68
N ALA A 187 -9.06 17.70 -21.38
CA ALA A 187 -8.32 18.50 -20.38
C ALA A 187 -7.31 17.64 -19.61
#